data_AF-A0A814JU91-F1
#
_entry.id   AF-A0A814JU91-F1
#
_cell.length_a   1.000
_cell.length_b   1.000
_cell.length_c   1.000
_cell.angle_alpha   90.00
_cell.angle_beta   90.00
_cell.angle_gamma   90.00
#
_symmetry.space_group_name_H-M   'P 1'
#
loop_
_entity.id
_entity.type
_entity.pdbx_description
1 polymer ?
#
loop_
_entity_poly.entity_id
_entity_poly.type
_entity_poly.pdbx_seq_one_letter_code
_entity_poly.pdbx_strand_id
1 'polypeptide(L)'
;MYPQQYPAVSSAPPPYTSDMQSDNQQYRESTTSYRTSSEERMVGFQQLVDRYEINHTFATKLRALEGYEIVFICDDSGSMNTPLGDLSGPFDKMPSRWDELKQTVSIVVDIASVLDPDGVDIYFLNREPMFHVRNSSEVAPIFAMPPAGPTPIVPVLRRVLHDKQHEIEERKLLILLATDGVPTDNQGHRDIRSFEYVLKHERRPANRIPVTIIACTDDDDCIGYLNDWDKKLPYLDVVDDYRNEKREIQNRQGKQFPFSFGDYVVKILMGGVDSWFDDLDEKKIEEKEQNNCLYPIGSNSLPQSNDERMSKFQHLVNRYEINRDFATRLRGLEGYEIVFIVDDSGSMNTPLGDISGPFDHNPTRWDELRQTVSIVVDIASVFDPDGVDIFFLNRESKRNVKGSEELIPIFAVPPSGPTPIARVLQHVLQEKQLEVQERKLLILIATDGIPTNENGQHDVKTLEHVLRHQRTPINRIPVTIIACTDDDECIGYLNNWDKKIPNLDVADDYRSERSEIHKAQGKDFPFSFGDYVVKVLMGAVDDWFDTLDERRVTGSGPPKRKGHKNRKKGSCSIS
;
A
#
# COMPACT_ATOMS: atom_id res chain seq x y z
N MET A 1 -66.67 -47.37 -7.06
CA MET A 1 -67.18 -46.06 -6.57
C MET A 1 -67.06 -45.06 -7.70
N TYR A 2 -68.10 -44.25 -7.89
CA TYR A 2 -68.33 -43.36 -9.03
C TYR A 2 -67.27 -42.25 -9.20
N PRO A 3 -67.01 -41.81 -10.46
CA PRO A 3 -66.33 -40.56 -10.76
C PRO A 3 -67.34 -39.41 -10.95
N GLN A 4 -66.95 -38.16 -10.65
CA GLN A 4 -67.71 -36.98 -11.07
C GLN A 4 -66.81 -35.90 -11.69
N GLN A 5 -67.39 -35.27 -12.71
CA GLN A 5 -66.85 -34.43 -13.77
C GLN A 5 -66.91 -32.92 -13.42
N TYR A 6 -65.91 -32.14 -13.90
CA TYR A 6 -65.91 -30.82 -14.60
C TYR A 6 -66.86 -29.65 -14.16
N PRO A 7 -66.49 -28.34 -14.33
CA PRO A 7 -66.06 -27.80 -15.64
C PRO A 7 -65.00 -26.68 -15.68
N ALA A 8 -64.44 -26.55 -16.89
CA ALA A 8 -63.67 -25.41 -17.38
C ALA A 8 -64.58 -24.21 -17.66
N VAL A 9 -64.07 -22.99 -17.41
CA VAL A 9 -64.66 -21.74 -17.89
C VAL A 9 -63.59 -20.92 -18.58
N SER A 10 -63.81 -20.77 -19.89
CA SER A 10 -63.17 -19.81 -20.79
C SER A 10 -63.89 -18.46 -20.65
N SER A 11 -63.14 -17.36 -20.57
CA SER A 11 -63.66 -16.05 -20.94
C SER A 11 -62.51 -15.13 -21.37
N ALA A 12 -62.50 -14.78 -22.65
CA ALA A 12 -61.64 -13.79 -23.28
C ALA A 12 -61.76 -12.39 -22.64
N PRO A 13 -60.72 -11.53 -22.74
CA PRO A 13 -60.80 -10.16 -22.24
C PRO A 13 -61.69 -9.28 -23.14
N PRO A 14 -62.45 -8.31 -22.56
CA PRO A 14 -63.24 -7.36 -23.33
C PRO A 14 -62.37 -6.26 -23.97
N PRO A 15 -62.88 -5.56 -25.01
CA PRO A 15 -62.08 -4.79 -25.96
C PRO A 15 -61.72 -3.37 -25.48
N TYR A 16 -60.63 -2.84 -26.05
CA TYR A 16 -60.19 -1.45 -25.92
C TYR A 16 -61.29 -0.45 -26.31
N THR A 17 -61.57 0.52 -25.43
CA THR A 17 -62.23 1.77 -25.77
C THR A 17 -61.30 2.94 -25.48
N SER A 18 -61.12 3.76 -26.51
CA SER A 18 -60.48 5.08 -26.49
C SER A 18 -61.25 6.07 -25.62
N ASP A 19 -60.53 7.13 -25.23
CA ASP A 19 -61.01 8.39 -24.63
C ASP A 19 -61.00 8.47 -23.11
N MET A 20 -59.87 8.92 -22.56
CA MET A 20 -59.83 10.11 -21.69
C MET A 20 -58.47 10.81 -21.84
N GLN A 21 -58.48 11.92 -22.55
CA GLN A 21 -57.48 12.99 -22.39
C GLN A 21 -57.79 13.76 -21.11
N SER A 22 -56.75 14.43 -20.58
CA SER A 22 -56.70 15.36 -19.43
C SER A 22 -56.67 14.72 -18.04
N ASP A 23 -55.45 14.38 -17.60
CA ASP A 23 -54.88 14.85 -16.32
C ASP A 23 -53.39 14.50 -16.29
N ASN A 24 -52.61 15.33 -16.98
CA ASN A 24 -51.17 15.17 -17.11
C ASN A 24 -50.48 16.40 -16.51
N GLN A 25 -50.47 16.49 -15.18
CA GLN A 25 -49.66 17.50 -14.47
C GLN A 25 -49.43 17.20 -12.98
N GLN A 26 -49.18 15.94 -12.58
CA GLN A 26 -48.67 15.70 -11.21
C GLN A 26 -47.88 14.41 -10.93
N TYR A 27 -47.41 13.69 -11.94
CA TYR A 27 -46.49 12.56 -11.75
C TYR A 27 -45.39 12.57 -12.82
N ARG A 28 -44.42 13.46 -12.64
CA ARG A 28 -43.15 13.46 -13.39
C ARG A 28 -42.00 13.84 -12.45
N GLU A 29 -41.77 12.99 -11.46
CA GLU A 29 -40.55 12.98 -10.65
C GLU A 29 -40.53 11.65 -9.92
N SER A 30 -39.94 10.61 -10.53
CA SER A 30 -39.40 9.39 -9.88
C SER A 30 -39.05 8.31 -10.92
N THR A 31 -38.32 8.66 -11.98
CA THR A 31 -37.62 7.67 -12.80
C THR A 31 -36.36 8.31 -13.38
N THR A 32 -35.39 8.57 -12.51
CA THR A 32 -34.01 8.80 -12.94
C THR A 32 -33.26 7.51 -12.67
N SER A 33 -33.17 6.70 -13.72
CA SER A 33 -32.26 5.57 -13.83
C SER A 33 -30.85 6.03 -13.43
N TYR A 34 -30.25 5.38 -12.43
CA TYR A 34 -28.84 5.53 -12.08
C TYR A 34 -27.99 4.95 -13.21
N ARG A 35 -27.74 5.74 -14.25
CA ARG A 35 -26.56 5.56 -15.09
C ARG A 35 -25.43 6.33 -14.40
N THR A 36 -24.64 5.63 -13.59
CA THR A 36 -23.36 6.16 -13.11
C THR A 36 -22.55 6.61 -14.32
N SER A 37 -22.01 7.83 -14.27
CA SER A 37 -21.25 8.36 -15.39
C SER A 37 -19.99 7.51 -15.62
N SER A 38 -19.48 7.46 -16.86
CA SER A 38 -18.19 6.81 -17.15
C SER A 38 -17.04 7.37 -16.29
N GLU A 39 -17.14 8.63 -15.89
CA GLU A 39 -16.19 9.30 -15.00
C GLU A 39 -16.27 8.77 -13.56
N GLU A 40 -17.47 8.57 -13.00
CA GLU A 40 -17.65 8.01 -11.64
C GLU A 40 -17.11 6.57 -11.55
N ARG A 41 -17.31 5.76 -12.59
CA ARG A 41 -16.74 4.41 -12.67
C ARG A 41 -15.22 4.42 -12.77
N MET A 42 -14.65 5.35 -13.54
CA MET A 42 -13.20 5.52 -13.65
C MET A 42 -12.58 5.96 -12.32
N VAL A 43 -13.24 6.87 -11.59
CA VAL A 43 -12.81 7.29 -10.25
C VAL A 43 -12.90 6.13 -9.25
N GLY A 44 -13.98 5.35 -9.27
CA GLY A 44 -14.11 4.14 -8.44
C GLY A 44 -13.04 3.10 -8.76
N PHE A 45 -12.74 2.87 -10.04
CA PHE A 45 -11.68 1.98 -10.49
C PHE A 45 -10.31 2.44 -9.98
N GLN A 46 -9.98 3.73 -10.13
CA GLN A 46 -8.71 4.28 -9.63
C GLN A 46 -8.59 4.13 -8.10
N GLN A 47 -9.68 4.36 -7.36
CA GLN A 47 -9.69 4.16 -5.90
C GLN A 47 -9.42 2.70 -5.50
N LEU A 48 -9.85 1.73 -6.31
CA LEU A 48 -9.56 0.31 -6.06
C LEU A 48 -8.12 -0.04 -6.40
N VAL A 49 -7.61 0.47 -7.53
CA VAL A 49 -6.21 0.35 -7.93
C VAL A 49 -5.29 0.88 -6.83
N ASP A 50 -5.60 2.06 -6.28
CA ASP A 50 -4.83 2.66 -5.18
C ASP A 50 -5.00 1.86 -3.88
N ARG A 51 -6.24 1.44 -3.54
CA ARG A 51 -6.54 0.69 -2.32
C ARG A 51 -5.81 -0.64 -2.23
N TYR A 52 -5.70 -1.33 -3.36
CA TYR A 52 -5.08 -2.65 -3.45
C TYR A 52 -3.64 -2.60 -3.97
N GLU A 53 -3.07 -1.40 -4.14
CA GLU A 53 -1.68 -1.20 -4.58
C GLU A 53 -1.38 -1.89 -5.91
N ILE A 54 -2.34 -1.86 -6.84
CA ILE A 54 -2.22 -2.48 -8.16
C ILE A 54 -1.31 -1.62 -9.04
N ASN A 55 -0.29 -2.22 -9.65
CA ASN A 55 0.59 -1.57 -10.61
C ASN A 55 -0.24 -0.99 -11.76
N HIS A 56 0.10 0.21 -12.20
CA HIS A 56 -0.62 0.87 -13.29
C HIS A 56 -0.65 0.03 -14.58
N THR A 57 0.45 -0.65 -14.91
CA THR A 57 0.52 -1.53 -16.09
C THR A 57 -0.48 -2.70 -15.96
N PHE A 58 -0.60 -3.31 -14.78
CA PHE A 58 -1.60 -4.33 -14.49
C PHE A 58 -3.03 -3.78 -14.58
N ALA A 59 -3.28 -2.61 -13.97
CA ALA A 59 -4.58 -1.96 -13.97
C ALA A 59 -5.08 -1.57 -15.37
N THR A 60 -4.20 -1.12 -16.27
CA THR A 60 -4.60 -0.78 -17.65
C THR A 60 -5.03 -2.01 -18.46
N LYS A 61 -4.44 -3.18 -18.19
CA LYS A 61 -4.78 -4.44 -18.85
C LYS A 61 -6.07 -5.08 -18.31
N LEU A 62 -6.45 -4.81 -17.05
CA LEU A 62 -7.71 -5.30 -16.45
C LEU A 62 -8.95 -4.94 -17.25
N ARG A 63 -8.92 -3.83 -18.01
CA ARG A 63 -10.04 -3.43 -18.88
C ARG A 63 -10.40 -4.46 -19.93
N ALA A 64 -9.50 -5.42 -20.24
CA ALA A 64 -9.80 -6.53 -21.14
C ALA A 64 -10.91 -7.46 -20.59
N LEU A 65 -11.21 -7.40 -19.29
CA LEU A 65 -12.32 -8.11 -18.66
C LEU A 65 -13.65 -7.36 -18.75
N GLU A 66 -13.69 -6.15 -19.32
CA GLU A 66 -14.96 -5.47 -19.59
C GLU A 66 -15.85 -6.38 -20.45
N GLY A 67 -17.05 -6.70 -19.94
CA GLY A 67 -18.00 -7.58 -20.61
C GLY A 67 -17.72 -9.06 -20.48
N TYR A 68 -16.85 -9.50 -19.56
CA TYR A 68 -16.84 -10.88 -19.08
C TYR A 68 -17.98 -11.13 -18.09
N GLU A 69 -18.43 -12.38 -18.00
CA GLU A 69 -19.09 -12.94 -16.83
C GLU A 69 -18.00 -13.53 -15.94
N ILE A 70 -17.97 -13.19 -14.65
CA ILE A 70 -16.94 -13.70 -13.73
C ILE A 70 -17.59 -14.64 -12.70
N VAL A 71 -17.13 -15.89 -12.69
CA VAL A 71 -17.51 -16.91 -11.72
C VAL A 71 -16.31 -17.29 -10.87
N PHE A 72 -16.50 -17.34 -9.56
CA PHE A 72 -15.51 -17.81 -8.60
C PHE A 72 -16.01 -19.11 -7.93
N ILE A 73 -15.30 -20.21 -8.13
CA ILE A 73 -15.52 -21.48 -7.42
C ILE A 73 -14.53 -21.56 -6.25
N CYS A 74 -15.05 -21.56 -5.04
CA CYS A 74 -14.29 -21.63 -3.80
C CYS A 74 -14.29 -23.05 -3.22
N ASP A 75 -13.11 -23.64 -3.08
CA ASP A 75 -12.92 -24.84 -2.28
C ASP A 75 -13.14 -24.53 -0.80
N ASP A 76 -14.17 -25.14 -0.25
CA ASP A 76 -14.54 -25.05 1.15
C ASP A 76 -14.51 -26.42 1.83
N SER A 77 -13.66 -27.32 1.33
CA SER A 77 -13.40 -28.63 1.90
C SER A 77 -12.59 -28.57 3.20
N GLY A 78 -12.60 -29.67 3.96
CA GLY A 78 -11.94 -29.68 5.28
C GLY A 78 -10.45 -29.36 5.27
N SER A 79 -9.73 -29.65 4.17
CA SER A 79 -8.28 -29.40 4.01
C SER A 79 -7.92 -27.92 4.00
N MET A 80 -8.85 -27.05 3.61
CA MET A 80 -8.67 -25.59 3.61
C MET A 80 -8.50 -24.98 5.02
N ASN A 81 -8.74 -25.75 6.09
CA ASN A 81 -8.40 -25.33 7.47
C ASN A 81 -6.89 -25.39 7.77
N THR A 82 -6.07 -25.91 6.85
CA THR A 82 -4.62 -26.05 7.05
C THR A 82 -3.95 -24.67 7.20
N PRO A 83 -3.13 -24.45 8.24
CA PRO A 83 -2.35 -23.22 8.42
C PRO A 83 -1.30 -23.00 7.32
N LEU A 84 -0.98 -21.74 7.01
CA LEU A 84 0.04 -21.33 6.05
C LEU A 84 1.34 -20.84 6.74
N GLY A 85 2.51 -21.34 6.30
CA GLY A 85 3.84 -20.82 6.63
C GLY A 85 4.48 -21.32 7.94
N ASP A 86 5.57 -20.66 8.37
CA ASP A 86 6.24 -20.83 9.68
C ASP A 86 5.80 -19.74 10.67
N LEU A 87 5.80 -20.05 11.97
CA LEU A 87 5.41 -19.13 13.05
C LEU A 87 6.28 -17.86 13.06
N SER A 88 5.66 -16.69 12.88
CA SER A 88 6.29 -15.38 13.10
C SER A 88 6.49 -15.03 14.58
N GLY A 89 5.83 -15.76 15.50
CA GLY A 89 5.99 -15.63 16.94
C GLY A 89 5.24 -16.73 17.72
N PRO A 90 5.56 -16.97 19.00
CA PRO A 90 5.03 -18.09 19.79
C PRO A 90 3.54 -17.98 20.16
N PHE A 91 2.85 -16.87 19.82
CA PHE A 91 1.45 -16.63 20.18
C PHE A 91 0.56 -16.17 19.01
N ASP A 92 1.10 -16.09 17.79
CA ASP A 92 0.33 -15.68 16.62
C ASP A 92 -0.56 -16.83 16.14
N LYS A 93 -1.81 -16.52 15.79
CA LYS A 93 -2.69 -17.48 15.12
C LYS A 93 -2.34 -17.47 13.64
N MET A 94 -1.80 -18.58 13.14
CA MET A 94 -1.44 -18.71 11.72
C MET A 94 -2.70 -18.59 10.85
N PRO A 95 -2.69 -17.76 9.80
CA PRO A 95 -3.79 -17.75 8.83
C PRO A 95 -3.88 -19.11 8.14
N SER A 96 -5.09 -19.60 7.95
CA SER A 96 -5.36 -20.82 7.19
C SER A 96 -5.45 -20.52 5.68
N ARG A 97 -5.38 -21.56 4.86
CA ARG A 97 -5.68 -21.49 3.40
C ARG A 97 -7.03 -20.82 3.14
N TRP A 98 -8.01 -21.08 3.99
CA TRP A 98 -9.32 -20.45 3.97
C TRP A 98 -9.29 -18.93 4.25
N ASP A 99 -8.42 -18.47 5.15
CA ASP A 99 -8.28 -17.05 5.47
C ASP A 99 -7.67 -16.27 4.30
N GLU A 100 -6.69 -16.84 3.60
CA GLU A 100 -6.12 -16.25 2.38
C GLU A 100 -7.15 -16.23 1.25
N LEU A 101 -7.86 -17.35 1.01
CA LEU A 101 -8.92 -17.41 0.00
C LEU A 101 -10.00 -16.34 0.24
N LYS A 102 -10.41 -16.15 1.50
CA LYS A 102 -11.36 -15.09 1.88
C LYS A 102 -10.88 -13.70 1.46
N GLN A 103 -9.60 -13.40 1.68
CA GLN A 103 -9.00 -12.13 1.30
C GLN A 103 -8.99 -11.97 -0.23
N THR A 104 -8.55 -12.99 -0.96
CA THR A 104 -8.53 -13.01 -2.43
C THR A 104 -9.92 -12.79 -3.03
N VAL A 105 -10.94 -13.52 -2.55
CA VAL A 105 -12.33 -13.37 -3.02
C VAL A 105 -12.86 -11.96 -2.74
N SER A 106 -12.54 -11.39 -1.58
CA SER A 106 -12.98 -10.03 -1.23
C SER A 106 -12.44 -8.98 -2.21
N ILE A 107 -11.16 -9.09 -2.59
CA ILE A 107 -10.53 -8.17 -3.55
C ILE A 107 -11.08 -8.43 -4.96
N VAL A 108 -11.22 -9.69 -5.37
CA VAL A 108 -11.81 -10.04 -6.68
C VAL A 108 -13.20 -9.45 -6.83
N VAL A 109 -14.08 -9.60 -5.84
CA VAL A 109 -15.44 -9.03 -5.88
C VAL A 109 -15.41 -7.51 -6.04
N ASP A 110 -14.54 -6.83 -5.29
CA ASP A 110 -14.45 -5.37 -5.35
C ASP A 110 -13.89 -4.89 -6.73
N ILE A 111 -12.90 -5.58 -7.31
CA ILE A 111 -12.36 -5.26 -8.65
C ILE A 111 -13.37 -5.60 -9.75
N ALA A 112 -13.90 -6.82 -9.72
CA ALA A 112 -14.81 -7.35 -10.73
C ALA A 112 -16.14 -6.59 -10.78
N SER A 113 -16.67 -6.15 -9.64
CA SER A 113 -17.93 -5.36 -9.60
C SER A 113 -17.85 -4.00 -10.30
N VAL A 114 -16.64 -3.49 -10.57
CA VAL A 114 -16.45 -2.28 -11.39
C VAL A 114 -16.44 -2.59 -12.89
N LEU A 115 -16.01 -3.80 -13.26
CA LEU A 115 -15.87 -4.26 -14.64
C LEU A 115 -17.14 -4.96 -15.15
N ASP A 116 -17.84 -5.67 -14.26
CA ASP A 116 -19.11 -6.34 -14.50
C ASP A 116 -20.21 -5.73 -13.62
N PRO A 117 -21.17 -4.97 -14.20
CA PRO A 117 -22.26 -4.38 -13.44
C PRO A 117 -23.21 -5.44 -12.84
N ASP A 118 -23.19 -6.68 -13.33
CA ASP A 118 -24.02 -7.76 -12.80
C ASP A 118 -23.45 -8.38 -11.52
N GLY A 119 -22.19 -8.08 -11.18
CA GLY A 119 -21.48 -8.62 -10.03
C GLY A 119 -20.77 -9.93 -10.33
N VAL A 120 -20.31 -10.61 -9.27
CA VAL A 120 -19.62 -11.91 -9.35
C VAL A 120 -20.50 -13.01 -8.81
N ASP A 121 -20.51 -14.15 -9.50
CA ASP A 121 -21.17 -15.36 -9.02
C ASP A 121 -20.17 -16.26 -8.29
N ILE A 122 -20.45 -16.57 -7.03
CA ILE A 122 -19.57 -17.36 -6.16
C ILE A 122 -20.20 -18.71 -5.89
N TYR A 123 -19.58 -19.76 -6.42
CA TYR A 123 -19.91 -21.15 -6.14
C TYR A 123 -18.99 -21.68 -5.05
N PHE A 124 -19.49 -22.62 -4.26
CA PHE A 124 -18.69 -23.35 -3.29
C PHE A 124 -18.80 -24.85 -3.57
N LEU A 125 -17.81 -25.61 -3.11
CA LEU A 125 -17.83 -27.06 -3.31
C LEU A 125 -18.86 -27.79 -2.43
N ASN A 126 -19.08 -27.32 -1.20
CA ASN A 126 -19.86 -27.99 -0.17
C ASN A 126 -21.03 -27.15 0.39
N ARG A 127 -21.32 -25.98 -0.20
CA ARG A 127 -22.46 -25.12 0.19
C ARG A 127 -23.11 -24.44 -1.02
N GLU A 128 -24.27 -23.83 -0.79
CA GLU A 128 -25.02 -23.16 -1.85
C GLU A 128 -24.27 -21.94 -2.43
N PRO A 129 -24.42 -21.67 -3.73
CA PRO A 129 -23.80 -20.53 -4.40
C PRO A 129 -24.46 -19.21 -3.98
N MET A 130 -23.71 -18.12 -4.16
CA MET A 130 -24.19 -16.74 -4.08
C MET A 130 -24.07 -16.10 -5.46
N PHE A 131 -25.12 -15.40 -5.88
CA PHE A 131 -25.18 -14.79 -7.22
C PHE A 131 -25.16 -13.26 -7.12
N HIS A 132 -24.61 -12.60 -8.14
CA HIS A 132 -24.60 -11.15 -8.29
C HIS A 132 -23.98 -10.39 -7.12
N VAL A 133 -22.89 -10.93 -6.56
CA VAL A 133 -22.18 -10.33 -5.43
C VAL A 133 -21.44 -9.08 -5.90
N ARG A 134 -21.71 -7.92 -5.29
CA ARG A 134 -21.18 -6.62 -5.75
C ARG A 134 -20.22 -5.93 -4.81
N ASN A 135 -20.05 -6.43 -3.59
CA ASN A 135 -19.07 -5.90 -2.65
C ASN A 135 -18.63 -6.98 -1.66
N SER A 136 -17.40 -6.84 -1.16
CA SER A 136 -16.79 -7.73 -0.18
C SER A 136 -17.56 -7.89 1.14
N SER A 137 -18.45 -6.94 1.51
CA SER A 137 -19.24 -7.08 2.74
C SER A 137 -20.32 -8.15 2.65
N GLU A 138 -20.81 -8.45 1.44
CA GLU A 138 -21.80 -9.51 1.19
C GLU A 138 -21.24 -10.92 1.42
N VAL A 139 -19.94 -11.12 1.19
CA VAL A 139 -19.29 -12.43 1.36
C VAL A 139 -18.84 -12.69 2.80
N ALA A 140 -18.68 -11.65 3.62
CA ALA A 140 -18.17 -11.79 4.98
C ALA A 140 -18.93 -12.81 5.86
N PRO A 141 -20.28 -12.90 5.82
CA PRO A 141 -21.02 -13.88 6.61
C PRO A 141 -20.78 -15.33 6.17
N ILE A 142 -20.66 -15.60 4.87
CA ILE A 142 -20.50 -16.98 4.38
C ILE A 142 -19.10 -17.51 4.68
N PHE A 143 -18.09 -16.63 4.65
CA PHE A 143 -16.71 -16.97 5.03
C PHE A 143 -16.50 -17.10 6.56
N ALA A 144 -17.47 -16.68 7.37
CA ALA A 144 -17.44 -16.91 8.82
C ALA A 144 -17.72 -18.37 9.20
N MET A 145 -18.31 -19.15 8.30
CA MET A 145 -18.49 -20.59 8.48
C MET A 145 -17.20 -21.33 8.06
N PRO A 146 -16.63 -22.18 8.93
CA PRO A 146 -15.41 -22.91 8.62
C PRO A 146 -15.65 -23.91 7.47
N PRO A 147 -14.64 -24.16 6.63
CA PRO A 147 -14.73 -25.13 5.55
C PRO A 147 -14.76 -26.56 6.09
N ALA A 148 -15.53 -27.43 5.42
CA ALA A 148 -15.76 -28.82 5.79
C ALA A 148 -16.27 -29.62 4.58
N GLY A 149 -15.99 -30.93 4.57
CA GLY A 149 -16.45 -31.84 3.52
C GLY A 149 -15.35 -32.23 2.52
N PRO A 150 -15.72 -33.01 1.48
CA PRO A 150 -14.82 -33.40 0.39
C PRO A 150 -14.49 -32.24 -0.57
N THR A 151 -13.76 -32.53 -1.64
CA THR A 151 -13.33 -31.58 -2.69
C THR A 151 -14.00 -31.89 -4.05
N PRO A 152 -15.35 -31.80 -4.18
CA PRO A 152 -16.10 -32.20 -5.37
C PRO A 152 -16.04 -31.16 -6.51
N ILE A 153 -14.85 -30.88 -7.04
CA ILE A 153 -14.64 -29.90 -8.12
C ILE A 153 -15.44 -30.24 -9.37
N VAL A 154 -15.42 -31.50 -9.79
CA VAL A 154 -16.01 -31.97 -11.05
C VAL A 154 -17.51 -31.67 -11.17
N PRO A 155 -18.38 -32.07 -10.21
CA PRO A 155 -19.80 -31.76 -10.30
C PRO A 155 -20.10 -30.25 -10.24
N VAL A 156 -19.34 -29.48 -9.46
CA VAL A 156 -19.55 -28.01 -9.37
C VAL A 156 -19.11 -27.31 -10.65
N LEU A 157 -17.97 -27.68 -11.23
CA LEU A 157 -17.54 -27.11 -12.52
C LEU A 157 -18.54 -27.42 -13.64
N ARG A 158 -19.09 -28.64 -13.69
CA ARG A 158 -20.16 -28.99 -14.63
C ARG A 158 -21.42 -28.16 -14.40
N ARG A 159 -21.79 -27.93 -13.14
CA ARG A 159 -22.92 -27.06 -12.78
C ARG A 159 -22.69 -25.64 -13.29
N VAL A 160 -21.51 -25.06 -13.06
CA VAL A 160 -21.17 -23.71 -13.57
C VAL A 160 -21.28 -23.65 -15.10
N LEU A 161 -20.70 -24.62 -15.82
CA LEU A 161 -20.77 -24.66 -17.29
C LEU A 161 -22.20 -24.78 -17.82
N HIS A 162 -23.06 -25.50 -17.10
CA HIS A 162 -24.48 -25.63 -17.42
C HIS A 162 -25.25 -24.35 -17.10
N ASP A 163 -25.11 -23.82 -15.88
CA ASP A 163 -25.85 -22.67 -15.37
C ASP A 163 -25.51 -21.40 -16.18
N LYS A 164 -24.28 -21.31 -16.72
CA LYS A 164 -23.78 -20.18 -17.54
C LYS A 164 -23.79 -20.43 -19.04
N GLN A 165 -24.45 -21.50 -19.52
CA GLN A 165 -24.42 -21.87 -20.93
C GLN A 165 -24.93 -20.74 -21.85
N HIS A 166 -25.95 -19.99 -21.43
CA HIS A 166 -26.50 -18.88 -22.19
C HIS A 166 -25.57 -17.66 -22.19
N GLU A 167 -24.99 -17.32 -21.04
CA GLU A 167 -24.04 -16.22 -20.90
C GLU A 167 -22.79 -16.43 -21.75
N ILE A 168 -22.33 -17.69 -21.88
CA ILE A 168 -21.19 -18.05 -22.75
C ILE A 168 -21.48 -17.71 -24.23
N GLU A 169 -22.74 -17.74 -24.68
CA GLU A 169 -23.11 -17.37 -26.05
C GLU A 169 -23.03 -15.85 -26.26
N GLU A 170 -23.42 -15.06 -25.26
CA GLU A 170 -23.48 -13.59 -25.34
C GLU A 170 -22.14 -12.92 -25.00
N ARG A 171 -21.49 -13.36 -23.93
CA ARG A 171 -20.20 -12.87 -23.42
C ARG A 171 -19.21 -13.99 -23.13
N LYS A 172 -17.98 -13.64 -22.80
CA LYS A 172 -16.98 -14.61 -22.35
C LYS A 172 -17.18 -14.89 -20.86
N LEU A 173 -16.88 -16.12 -20.43
CA LEU A 173 -16.98 -16.55 -19.04
C LEU A 173 -15.57 -16.76 -18.46
N LEU A 174 -15.18 -15.99 -17.46
CA LEU A 174 -13.96 -16.26 -16.69
C LEU A 174 -14.33 -17.12 -15.48
N ILE A 175 -13.68 -18.27 -15.33
CA ILE A 175 -13.82 -19.14 -14.16
C ILE A 175 -12.55 -19.05 -13.33
N LEU A 176 -12.67 -18.60 -12.09
CA LEU A 176 -11.63 -18.65 -11.07
C LEU A 176 -11.92 -19.85 -10.17
N LEU A 177 -11.02 -20.83 -10.09
CA LEU A 177 -11.18 -22.02 -9.26
C LEU A 177 -10.08 -22.05 -8.20
N ALA A 178 -10.42 -21.72 -6.95
CA ALA A 178 -9.49 -21.88 -5.84
C ALA A 178 -9.62 -23.27 -5.21
N THR A 179 -8.51 -23.99 -5.05
CA THR A 179 -8.46 -25.30 -4.38
C THR A 179 -7.08 -25.60 -3.83
N ASP A 180 -7.02 -26.37 -2.74
CA ASP A 180 -5.76 -26.80 -2.13
C ASP A 180 -5.27 -28.19 -2.56
N GLY A 181 -5.86 -28.76 -3.62
CA GLY A 181 -5.25 -29.92 -4.28
C GLY A 181 -6.19 -30.83 -5.05
N VAL A 182 -6.29 -32.07 -4.58
CA VAL A 182 -6.77 -33.19 -5.38
C VAL A 182 -8.31 -33.29 -5.37
N PRO A 183 -8.99 -33.17 -6.53
CA PRO A 183 -10.44 -33.34 -6.62
C PRO A 183 -10.85 -34.72 -6.10
N THR A 184 -11.98 -34.79 -5.42
CA THR A 184 -12.58 -36.04 -4.96
C THR A 184 -14.00 -36.22 -5.48
N ASP A 185 -14.43 -37.46 -5.64
CA ASP A 185 -15.83 -37.79 -5.86
C ASP A 185 -16.65 -37.60 -4.56
N ASN A 186 -17.97 -37.79 -4.64
CA ASN A 186 -18.86 -37.69 -3.48
C ASN A 186 -18.60 -38.76 -2.38
N GLN A 187 -17.69 -39.72 -2.63
CA GLN A 187 -17.25 -40.73 -1.67
C GLN A 187 -15.85 -40.43 -1.11
N GLY A 188 -15.21 -39.34 -1.53
CA GLY A 188 -13.87 -38.93 -1.10
C GLY A 188 -12.72 -39.59 -1.89
N HIS A 189 -12.99 -40.29 -2.99
CA HIS A 189 -11.94 -40.88 -3.82
C HIS A 189 -11.39 -39.87 -4.82
N ARG A 190 -10.07 -39.91 -5.07
CA ARG A 190 -9.39 -39.01 -6.02
C ARG A 190 -9.98 -39.11 -7.43
N ASP A 191 -10.33 -37.97 -8.03
CA ASP A 191 -11.01 -37.87 -9.34
C ASP A 191 -10.33 -36.88 -10.31
N ILE A 192 -8.99 -36.89 -10.35
CA ILE A 192 -8.18 -36.04 -11.25
C ILE A 192 -8.55 -36.27 -12.73
N ARG A 193 -8.84 -37.52 -13.11
CA ARG A 193 -9.14 -37.88 -14.51
C ARG A 193 -10.42 -37.24 -15.02
N SER A 194 -11.48 -37.21 -14.21
CA SER A 194 -12.72 -36.56 -14.62
C SER A 194 -12.56 -35.05 -14.66
N PHE A 195 -11.76 -34.48 -13.75
CA PHE A 195 -11.45 -33.05 -13.80
C PHE A 195 -10.71 -32.66 -15.08
N GLU A 196 -9.68 -33.42 -15.46
CA GLU A 196 -8.98 -33.26 -16.74
C GLU A 196 -9.94 -33.37 -17.93
N TYR A 197 -10.86 -34.34 -17.89
CA TYR A 197 -11.83 -34.56 -18.94
C TYR A 197 -12.76 -33.35 -19.12
N VAL A 198 -13.26 -32.77 -18.03
CA VAL A 198 -14.10 -31.56 -18.09
C VAL A 198 -13.34 -30.41 -18.73
N LEU A 199 -12.11 -30.12 -18.28
CA LEU A 199 -11.29 -29.03 -18.83
C LEU A 199 -10.91 -29.24 -20.30
N LYS A 200 -10.68 -30.49 -20.72
CA LYS A 200 -10.29 -30.84 -22.08
C LYS A 200 -11.46 -30.94 -23.04
N HIS A 201 -12.62 -31.43 -22.62
CA HIS A 201 -13.67 -31.88 -23.54
C HIS A 201 -15.02 -31.19 -23.31
N GLU A 202 -15.37 -30.84 -22.07
CA GLU A 202 -16.68 -30.24 -21.74
C GLU A 202 -16.62 -28.71 -21.71
N ARG A 203 -15.48 -28.12 -21.32
CA ARG A 203 -15.21 -26.68 -21.41
C ARG A 203 -15.08 -26.25 -22.87
N ARG A 204 -16.19 -25.85 -23.48
CA ARG A 204 -16.26 -25.49 -24.90
C ARG A 204 -17.19 -24.28 -25.17
N PRO A 205 -16.79 -23.34 -26.04
CA PRO A 205 -15.47 -23.25 -26.69
C PRO A 205 -14.43 -22.65 -25.72
N ALA A 206 -13.25 -23.27 -25.61
CA ALA A 206 -12.26 -22.94 -24.57
C ALA A 206 -11.76 -21.48 -24.62
N ASN A 207 -11.68 -20.87 -25.81
CA ASN A 207 -11.29 -19.46 -25.97
C ASN A 207 -12.32 -18.44 -25.45
N ARG A 208 -13.54 -18.89 -25.14
CA ARG A 208 -14.57 -18.08 -24.49
C ARG A 208 -14.72 -18.41 -23.01
N ILE A 209 -14.03 -19.45 -22.52
CA ILE A 209 -14.11 -19.92 -21.14
C ILE A 209 -12.69 -20.05 -20.56
N PRO A 210 -11.93 -18.95 -20.44
CA PRO A 210 -10.67 -18.99 -19.73
C PRO A 210 -10.88 -19.42 -18.28
N VAL A 211 -9.92 -20.20 -17.76
CA VAL A 211 -9.93 -20.71 -16.39
C VAL A 211 -8.61 -20.34 -15.75
N THR A 212 -8.66 -19.74 -14.56
CA THR A 212 -7.48 -19.64 -13.68
C THR A 212 -7.71 -20.50 -12.45
N ILE A 213 -6.79 -21.41 -12.17
CA ILE A 213 -6.79 -22.24 -10.97
C ILE A 213 -5.86 -21.60 -9.95
N ILE A 214 -6.38 -21.32 -8.76
CA ILE A 214 -5.64 -20.72 -7.66
C ILE A 214 -5.25 -21.85 -6.71
N ALA A 215 -3.97 -22.21 -6.68
CA ALA A 215 -3.44 -23.27 -5.84
C ALA A 215 -3.27 -22.76 -4.40
N CYS A 216 -4.21 -23.14 -3.53
CA CYS A 216 -4.21 -22.74 -2.12
C CYS A 216 -3.38 -23.71 -1.26
N THR A 217 -2.20 -24.13 -1.70
CA THR A 217 -1.36 -25.11 -0.97
C THR A 217 0.12 -24.87 -1.23
N ASP A 218 0.93 -25.16 -0.22
CA ASP A 218 2.39 -25.22 -0.25
C ASP A 218 2.92 -26.64 -0.50
N ASP A 219 2.02 -27.61 -0.71
CA ASP A 219 2.34 -29.00 -1.04
C ASP A 219 2.35 -29.23 -2.56
N ASP A 220 3.55 -29.16 -3.14
CA ASP A 220 3.81 -29.40 -4.57
C ASP A 220 3.28 -30.75 -5.08
N ASP A 221 3.26 -31.80 -4.24
CA ASP A 221 2.79 -33.13 -4.65
C ASP A 221 1.27 -33.14 -4.90
N CYS A 222 0.54 -32.26 -4.21
CA CYS A 222 -0.90 -32.14 -4.35
C CYS A 222 -1.33 -31.39 -5.61
N ILE A 223 -0.47 -30.51 -6.15
CA ILE A 223 -0.79 -29.63 -7.30
C ILE A 223 0.09 -29.85 -8.52
N GLY A 224 1.14 -30.68 -8.46
CA GLY A 224 2.08 -30.85 -9.58
C GLY A 224 1.43 -31.29 -10.90
N TYR A 225 0.25 -31.93 -10.86
CA TYR A 225 -0.51 -32.26 -12.07
C TYR A 225 -1.15 -31.02 -12.74
N LEU A 226 -1.47 -29.97 -11.98
CA LEU A 226 -2.01 -28.70 -12.46
C LEU A 226 -0.95 -27.93 -13.25
N ASN A 227 0.27 -27.82 -12.73
CA ASN A 227 1.41 -27.19 -13.42
C ASN A 227 1.72 -27.91 -14.76
N ASP A 228 1.41 -29.20 -14.83
CA ASP A 228 1.54 -30.02 -16.01
C ASP A 228 0.42 -29.81 -17.04
N TRP A 229 -0.75 -29.33 -16.59
CA TRP A 229 -1.91 -29.00 -17.41
C TRP A 229 -1.87 -27.57 -17.91
N ASP A 230 -1.40 -26.65 -17.08
CA ASP A 230 -1.16 -25.24 -17.38
C ASP A 230 -0.46 -25.08 -18.75
N LYS A 231 0.67 -25.78 -18.90
CA LYS A 231 1.48 -25.81 -20.14
C LYS A 231 0.82 -26.48 -21.36
N LYS A 232 -0.26 -27.25 -21.16
CA LYS A 232 -0.84 -28.13 -22.19
C LYS A 232 -2.26 -27.73 -22.60
N LEU A 233 -3.00 -27.08 -21.72
CA LEU A 233 -4.40 -26.74 -21.92
C LEU A 233 -4.52 -25.25 -22.28
N PRO A 234 -5.13 -24.90 -23.42
CA PRO A 234 -5.20 -23.49 -23.83
C PRO A 234 -6.17 -22.71 -22.93
N TYR A 235 -5.84 -21.44 -22.64
CA TYR A 235 -6.66 -20.57 -21.78
C TYR A 235 -6.91 -21.19 -20.40
N LEU A 236 -5.89 -21.88 -19.88
CA LEU A 236 -5.79 -22.33 -18.51
C LEU A 236 -4.52 -21.70 -17.96
N ASP A 237 -4.60 -21.19 -16.74
CA ASP A 237 -3.50 -20.61 -15.97
C ASP A 237 -3.56 -21.20 -14.56
N VAL A 238 -2.41 -21.50 -13.96
CA VAL A 238 -2.31 -22.01 -12.58
C VAL A 238 -1.44 -21.06 -11.78
N VAL A 239 -2.02 -20.45 -10.76
CA VAL A 239 -1.37 -19.43 -9.93
C VAL A 239 -1.19 -19.98 -8.53
N ASP A 240 0.04 -19.95 -8.01
CA ASP A 240 0.38 -20.39 -6.66
C ASP A 240 -0.13 -19.43 -5.58
N ASP A 241 0.12 -19.73 -4.30
CA ASP A 241 -0.08 -18.74 -3.24
C ASP A 241 0.78 -17.48 -3.48
N TYR A 242 0.36 -16.35 -2.90
CA TYR A 242 1.02 -15.07 -3.17
C TYR A 242 2.52 -15.08 -2.90
N ARG A 243 3.00 -15.77 -1.87
CA ARG A 243 4.42 -15.74 -1.50
C ARG A 243 5.25 -16.54 -2.48
N ASN A 244 4.75 -17.69 -2.91
CA ASN A 244 5.40 -18.52 -3.90
C ASN A 244 5.38 -17.83 -5.27
N GLU A 245 4.21 -17.40 -5.73
CA GLU A 245 4.03 -16.69 -6.99
C GLU A 245 4.96 -15.47 -7.10
N LYS A 246 4.99 -14.63 -6.06
CA LYS A 246 5.89 -13.47 -5.99
C LYS A 246 7.36 -13.88 -6.12
N ARG A 247 7.76 -14.97 -5.46
CA ARG A 247 9.14 -15.47 -5.50
C ARG A 247 9.48 -15.96 -6.91
N GLU A 248 8.56 -16.65 -7.57
CA GLU A 248 8.73 -17.15 -8.94
C GLU A 248 8.91 -15.99 -9.92
N ILE A 249 8.00 -15.01 -9.89
CA ILE A 249 8.08 -13.80 -10.70
C ILE A 249 9.38 -13.04 -10.42
N GLN A 250 9.77 -12.85 -9.17
CA GLN A 250 11.03 -12.15 -8.84
C GLN A 250 12.27 -12.94 -9.26
N ASN A 251 12.21 -14.27 -9.30
CA ASN A 251 13.28 -15.10 -9.84
C ASN A 251 13.39 -14.97 -11.37
N ARG A 252 12.27 -14.81 -12.09
CA ARG A 252 12.25 -14.63 -13.54
C ARG A 252 12.57 -13.21 -14.00
N GLN A 253 11.85 -12.24 -13.44
CA GLN A 253 11.92 -10.85 -13.85
C GLN A 253 13.09 -10.14 -13.16
N GLY A 254 13.33 -10.43 -11.89
CA GLY A 254 14.40 -9.87 -11.09
C GLY A 254 13.91 -9.46 -9.71
N LYS A 255 14.81 -9.47 -8.72
CA LYS A 255 14.48 -9.23 -7.31
C LYS A 255 13.79 -7.88 -7.01
N GLN A 256 13.92 -6.91 -7.91
CA GLN A 256 13.32 -5.59 -7.80
C GLN A 256 11.96 -5.46 -8.51
N PHE A 257 11.48 -6.52 -9.18
CA PHE A 257 10.20 -6.47 -9.87
C PHE A 257 9.06 -6.22 -8.86
N PRO A 258 8.28 -5.13 -9.04
CA PRO A 258 7.19 -4.81 -8.13
C PRO A 258 6.04 -5.79 -8.34
N PHE A 259 5.62 -6.43 -7.26
CA PHE A 259 4.49 -7.36 -7.26
C PHE A 259 3.83 -7.32 -5.88
N SER A 260 2.74 -6.57 -5.79
CA SER A 260 1.89 -6.43 -4.60
C SER A 260 0.87 -7.58 -4.50
N PHE A 261 0.14 -7.64 -3.39
CA PHE A 261 -0.98 -8.58 -3.29
C PHE A 261 -2.13 -8.21 -4.25
N GLY A 262 -2.32 -6.92 -4.55
CA GLY A 262 -3.27 -6.51 -5.59
C GLY A 262 -2.83 -6.98 -6.98
N ASP A 263 -1.54 -6.88 -7.30
CA ASP A 263 -0.97 -7.37 -8.56
C ASP A 263 -1.18 -8.87 -8.73
N TYR A 264 -1.01 -9.61 -7.64
CA TYR A 264 -1.34 -11.03 -7.56
C TYR A 264 -2.80 -11.32 -7.88
N VAL A 265 -3.74 -10.56 -7.30
CA VAL A 265 -5.16 -10.71 -7.64
C VAL A 265 -5.44 -10.35 -9.10
N VAL A 266 -4.74 -9.36 -9.67
CA VAL A 266 -4.87 -9.07 -11.10
C VAL A 266 -4.31 -10.21 -11.94
N LYS A 267 -3.20 -10.82 -11.55
CA LYS A 267 -2.68 -12.02 -12.24
C LYS A 267 -3.71 -13.15 -12.21
N ILE A 268 -4.33 -13.42 -11.06
CA ILE A 268 -5.43 -14.40 -10.95
C ILE A 268 -6.56 -14.10 -11.95
N LEU A 269 -6.93 -12.83 -12.10
CA LEU A 269 -8.00 -12.40 -13.00
C LEU A 269 -7.60 -12.49 -14.49
N MET A 270 -6.31 -12.41 -14.80
CA MET A 270 -5.82 -12.16 -16.14
C MET A 270 -4.99 -13.28 -16.74
N GLY A 271 -4.39 -14.19 -15.97
CA GLY A 271 -3.43 -15.18 -16.48
C GLY A 271 -4.07 -16.12 -17.52
N GLY A 272 -5.28 -16.62 -17.26
CA GLY A 272 -6.02 -17.41 -18.25
C GLY A 272 -6.52 -16.62 -19.47
N VAL A 273 -6.43 -15.28 -19.43
CA VAL A 273 -7.05 -14.33 -20.39
C VAL A 273 -6.01 -13.67 -21.30
N ASP A 274 -4.89 -13.22 -20.74
CA ASP A 274 -3.80 -12.51 -21.42
C ASP A 274 -2.49 -13.23 -21.10
N SER A 275 -1.88 -13.81 -22.14
CA SER A 275 -0.63 -14.57 -22.03
C SER A 275 0.50 -13.76 -21.42
N TRP A 276 0.46 -12.42 -21.48
CA TRP A 276 1.47 -11.60 -20.82
C TRP A 276 1.52 -11.81 -19.30
N PHE A 277 0.38 -12.11 -18.66
CA PHE A 277 0.31 -12.39 -17.22
C PHE A 277 0.76 -13.80 -16.86
N ASP A 278 0.32 -14.77 -17.65
CA ASP A 278 0.76 -16.17 -17.63
C ASP A 278 2.30 -16.25 -17.77
N ASP A 279 2.87 -15.44 -18.65
CA ASP A 279 4.31 -15.41 -18.89
C ASP A 279 5.17 -14.89 -17.72
N LEU A 280 4.61 -14.23 -16.70
CA LEU A 280 5.38 -13.50 -15.67
C LEU A 280 6.23 -14.39 -14.76
N ASP A 281 5.81 -15.62 -14.51
CA ASP A 281 6.51 -16.63 -13.69
C ASP A 281 7.14 -17.73 -14.56
N GLU A 282 6.69 -17.88 -15.82
CA GLU A 282 7.27 -18.82 -16.77
C GLU A 282 8.53 -18.29 -17.46
N LYS A 283 8.53 -17.02 -17.92
CA LYS A 283 9.59 -16.47 -18.77
C LYS A 283 9.87 -14.99 -18.53
N LYS A 284 11.07 -14.54 -18.91
CA LYS A 284 11.43 -13.13 -18.76
C LYS A 284 10.69 -12.29 -19.82
N ILE A 285 9.95 -11.27 -19.38
CA ILE A 285 9.22 -10.37 -20.29
C ILE A 285 10.19 -9.39 -20.98
N GLU A 286 9.73 -8.73 -22.04
CA GLU A 286 10.58 -7.78 -22.78
C GLU A 286 11.05 -6.63 -21.88
N GLU A 287 12.29 -6.18 -22.06
CA GLU A 287 12.89 -5.12 -21.22
C GLU A 287 12.06 -3.82 -21.22
N LYS A 288 11.38 -3.50 -22.31
CA LYS A 288 10.47 -2.35 -22.40
C LYS A 288 9.23 -2.52 -21.51
N GLU A 289 8.66 -3.72 -21.47
CA GLU A 289 7.49 -4.04 -20.63
C GLU A 289 7.87 -4.16 -19.16
N GLN A 290 9.05 -4.73 -18.90
CA GLN A 290 9.66 -4.77 -17.58
C GLN A 290 9.93 -3.36 -17.06
N ASN A 291 10.46 -2.48 -17.92
CA ASN A 291 10.64 -1.07 -17.60
C ASN A 291 9.30 -0.34 -17.42
N ASN A 292 8.23 -0.69 -18.12
CA ASN A 292 6.90 -0.14 -17.82
C ASN A 292 6.32 -0.62 -16.48
N CYS A 293 6.69 -1.82 -16.01
CA CYS A 293 6.28 -2.28 -14.69
C CYS A 293 7.10 -1.60 -13.57
N LEU A 294 8.40 -1.41 -13.80
CA LEU A 294 9.34 -0.72 -12.90
C LEU A 294 9.17 0.81 -12.91
N TYR A 295 8.86 1.37 -14.07
CA TYR A 295 8.82 2.80 -14.42
C TYR A 295 7.72 3.04 -15.48
N PRO A 296 6.42 2.99 -15.12
CA PRO A 296 5.32 3.10 -16.08
C PRO A 296 5.39 4.35 -16.95
N ILE A 297 5.51 4.16 -18.28
CA ILE A 297 5.59 5.26 -19.26
C ILE A 297 4.19 5.61 -19.81
N GLY A 298 3.67 6.76 -19.37
CA GLY A 298 2.85 7.71 -20.13
C GLY A 298 1.46 7.30 -20.63
N SER A 299 0.42 8.05 -20.20
CA SER A 299 -0.68 8.43 -21.09
C SER A 299 -0.50 9.90 -21.49
N ASN A 300 -0.04 10.12 -22.72
CA ASN A 300 0.21 11.46 -23.26
C ASN A 300 -1.07 12.11 -23.80
N SER A 301 -1.58 13.13 -23.11
CA SER A 301 -1.96 14.42 -23.71
C SER A 301 -2.22 15.48 -22.61
N LEU A 302 -1.18 16.25 -22.26
CA LEU A 302 -1.11 17.58 -21.58
C LEU A 302 -2.07 17.88 -20.38
N PRO A 303 -1.64 18.60 -19.31
CA PRO A 303 -0.32 19.08 -18.91
C PRO A 303 0.24 18.32 -17.69
N GLN A 304 1.52 18.52 -17.37
CA GLN A 304 2.14 18.06 -16.11
C GLN A 304 1.30 18.52 -14.91
N SER A 305 0.51 17.65 -14.27
CA SER A 305 -0.19 18.00 -13.03
C SER A 305 -0.60 16.77 -12.22
N ASN A 306 -0.17 16.73 -10.96
CA ASN A 306 -0.64 15.92 -9.83
C ASN A 306 -0.60 14.38 -9.91
N ASP A 307 -0.93 13.73 -11.01
CA ASP A 307 -1.13 12.26 -11.06
C ASP A 307 0.20 11.48 -11.03
N GLU A 308 1.20 11.87 -11.82
CA GLU A 308 2.55 11.29 -11.76
C GLU A 308 3.21 11.51 -10.40
N ARG A 309 3.01 12.70 -9.83
CA ARG A 309 3.51 13.07 -8.50
C ARG A 309 2.85 12.21 -7.42
N MET A 310 1.55 11.94 -7.53
CA MET A 310 0.82 11.07 -6.62
C MET A 310 1.24 9.60 -6.76
N SER A 311 1.49 9.12 -7.98
CA SER A 311 2.02 7.76 -8.20
C SER A 311 3.41 7.60 -7.60
N LYS A 312 4.31 8.56 -7.83
CA LYS A 312 5.64 8.58 -7.20
C LYS A 312 5.53 8.61 -5.67
N PHE A 313 4.61 9.43 -5.14
CA PHE A 313 4.34 9.49 -3.71
C PHE A 313 3.89 8.13 -3.14
N GLN A 314 2.92 7.49 -3.79
CA GLN A 314 2.40 6.19 -3.37
C GLN A 314 3.49 5.10 -3.41
N HIS A 315 4.34 5.10 -4.45
CA HIS A 315 5.47 4.19 -4.53
C HIS A 315 6.42 4.33 -3.33
N LEU A 316 6.71 5.57 -2.92
CA LEU A 316 7.59 5.84 -1.77
C LEU A 316 6.95 5.45 -0.45
N VAL A 317 5.65 5.72 -0.29
CA VAL A 317 4.87 5.28 0.89
C VAL A 317 4.95 3.76 1.05
N ASN A 318 4.77 3.00 -0.03
CA ASN A 318 4.83 1.54 0.01
C ASN A 318 6.28 1.04 0.22
N ARG A 319 7.24 1.60 -0.52
CA ARG A 319 8.67 1.22 -0.46
C ARG A 319 9.26 1.34 0.95
N TYR A 320 8.83 2.36 1.70
CA TYR A 320 9.33 2.64 3.05
C TYR A 320 8.35 2.25 4.15
N GLU A 321 7.27 1.52 3.81
CA GLU A 321 6.26 1.04 4.77
C GLU A 321 5.69 2.19 5.64
N ILE A 322 5.43 3.35 5.02
CA ILE A 322 4.90 4.53 5.71
C ILE A 322 3.40 4.33 5.97
N ASN A 323 2.99 4.49 7.22
CA ASN A 323 1.61 4.45 7.64
C ASN A 323 0.77 5.49 6.87
N ARG A 324 -0.44 5.10 6.46
CA ARG A 324 -1.33 5.95 5.66
C ARG A 324 -1.67 7.30 6.33
N ASP A 325 -1.84 7.33 7.66
CA ASP A 325 -2.13 8.57 8.39
C ASP A 325 -0.90 9.50 8.39
N PHE A 326 0.30 8.93 8.44
CA PHE A 326 1.57 9.65 8.35
C PHE A 326 1.74 10.22 6.94
N ALA A 327 1.54 9.38 5.92
CA ALA A 327 1.59 9.76 4.51
C ALA A 327 0.61 10.89 4.17
N THR A 328 -0.62 10.85 4.70
CA THR A 328 -1.62 11.90 4.43
C THR A 328 -1.15 13.28 4.91
N ARG A 329 -0.39 13.32 6.01
CA ARG A 329 0.13 14.56 6.61
C ARG A 329 1.38 15.09 5.93
N LEU A 330 2.15 14.27 5.22
CA LEU A 330 3.31 14.70 4.43
C LEU A 330 2.97 15.79 3.40
N ARG A 331 1.70 15.86 2.95
CA ARG A 331 1.22 16.98 2.11
C ARG A 331 1.40 18.35 2.77
N GLY A 332 1.54 18.42 4.09
CA GLY A 332 1.89 19.63 4.82
C GLY A 332 3.25 20.23 4.42
N LEU A 333 4.12 19.44 3.77
CA LEU A 333 5.40 19.89 3.23
C LEU A 333 5.28 20.56 1.85
N GLU A 334 4.10 20.60 1.24
CA GLU A 334 3.92 21.35 0.00
C GLU A 334 4.29 22.83 0.19
N GLY A 335 5.18 23.33 -0.68
CA GLY A 335 5.68 24.70 -0.60
C GLY A 335 6.77 24.94 0.45
N TYR A 336 7.32 23.89 1.04
CA TYR A 336 8.58 23.95 1.78
C TYR A 336 9.76 23.74 0.83
N GLU A 337 10.79 24.55 1.00
CA GLU A 337 12.18 24.26 0.61
C GLU A 337 12.81 23.38 1.70
N ILE A 338 13.49 22.30 1.33
CA ILE A 338 14.12 21.39 2.30
C ILE A 338 15.65 21.49 2.24
N VAL A 339 16.25 21.81 3.39
CA VAL A 339 17.71 21.87 3.57
C VAL A 339 18.14 20.86 4.62
N PHE A 340 19.17 20.08 4.32
CA PHE A 340 19.86 19.21 5.26
C PHE A 340 21.21 19.83 5.66
N ILE A 341 21.47 19.93 6.96
CA ILE A 341 22.80 20.17 7.53
C ILE A 341 23.28 18.83 8.09
N VAL A 342 24.30 18.26 7.44
CA VAL A 342 24.82 16.92 7.72
C VAL A 342 26.15 17.05 8.46
N ASP A 343 26.19 16.53 9.67
CA ASP A 343 27.42 16.34 10.42
C ASP A 343 28.28 15.27 9.76
N ASP A 344 29.42 15.70 9.20
CA ASP A 344 30.46 14.84 8.66
C ASP A 344 31.74 14.94 9.50
N SER A 345 31.62 15.17 10.81
CA SER A 345 32.73 15.19 11.75
C SER A 345 33.23 13.79 12.08
N GLY A 346 34.45 13.70 12.65
CA GLY A 346 35.09 12.41 12.90
C GLY A 346 34.29 11.45 13.79
N SER A 347 33.45 11.96 14.70
CA SER A 347 32.62 11.16 15.63
C SER A 347 31.56 10.31 14.93
N MET A 348 31.11 10.72 13.75
CA MET A 348 30.12 9.99 12.94
C MET A 348 30.63 8.62 12.44
N ASN A 349 31.94 8.34 12.54
CA ASN A 349 32.50 7.00 12.29
C ASN A 349 32.24 6.01 13.43
N THR A 350 31.59 6.43 14.52
CA THR A 350 31.31 5.55 15.66
C THR A 350 30.34 4.43 15.26
N PRO A 351 30.68 3.14 15.50
CA PRO A 351 29.79 2.01 15.22
C PRO A 351 28.53 2.02 16.09
N LEU A 352 27.42 1.54 15.54
CA LEU A 352 26.16 1.36 16.25
C LEU A 352 26.09 -0.05 16.85
N GLY A 353 25.90 -0.14 18.18
CA GLY A 353 25.67 -1.39 18.91
C GLY A 353 26.88 -2.30 19.12
N ASP A 354 26.65 -3.42 19.82
CA ASP A 354 27.65 -4.46 20.12
C ASP A 354 27.99 -5.29 18.86
N ILE A 355 29.23 -5.80 18.80
CA ILE A 355 29.73 -6.65 17.70
C ILE A 355 28.95 -7.98 17.68
N SER A 356 28.12 -8.20 16.64
CA SER A 356 27.34 -9.44 16.48
C SER A 356 28.14 -10.64 15.96
N GLY A 357 29.39 -10.44 15.55
CA GLY A 357 30.31 -11.51 15.19
C GLY A 357 31.66 -11.01 14.70
N PRO A 358 32.71 -11.86 14.66
CA PRO A 358 34.06 -11.48 14.25
C PRO A 358 34.21 -11.11 12.76
N PHE A 359 33.15 -11.21 11.97
CA PHE A 359 33.12 -10.94 10.53
C PHE A 359 32.02 -9.97 10.09
N ASP A 360 31.23 -9.42 11.03
CA ASP A 360 30.19 -8.44 10.71
C ASP A 360 30.78 -7.02 10.71
N HIS A 361 30.48 -6.25 9.68
CA HIS A 361 30.66 -4.79 9.71
C HIS A 361 29.48 -4.17 10.45
N ASN A 362 29.70 -3.66 11.67
CA ASN A 362 28.68 -2.85 12.33
C ASN A 362 28.49 -1.55 11.54
N PRO A 363 27.24 -1.18 11.20
CA PRO A 363 26.96 0.12 10.59
C PRO A 363 27.39 1.23 11.55
N THR A 364 27.93 2.31 11.00
CA THR A 364 28.29 3.53 11.75
C THR A 364 27.11 4.50 11.82
N ARG A 365 27.20 5.50 12.69
CA ARG A 365 26.26 6.64 12.72
C ARG A 365 26.13 7.29 11.35
N TRP A 366 27.23 7.36 10.59
CA TRP A 366 27.25 7.83 9.20
C TRP A 366 26.43 6.96 8.24
N ASP A 367 26.47 5.64 8.41
CA ASP A 367 25.71 4.70 7.56
C ASP A 367 24.19 4.81 7.80
N GLU A 368 23.76 4.95 9.06
CA GLU A 368 22.35 5.18 9.40
C GLU A 368 21.89 6.56 8.91
N LEU A 369 22.71 7.61 9.10
CA LEU A 369 22.40 8.94 8.59
C LEU A 369 22.25 8.94 7.07
N ARG A 370 23.11 8.24 6.33
CA ARG A 370 22.97 8.07 4.88
C ARG A 370 21.62 7.47 4.51
N GLN A 371 21.15 6.47 5.26
CA GLN A 371 19.85 5.85 5.03
C GLN A 371 18.71 6.87 5.25
N THR A 372 18.71 7.60 6.37
CA THR A 372 17.72 8.64 6.67
C THR A 372 17.68 9.72 5.58
N VAL A 373 18.85 10.26 5.19
CA VAL A 373 18.95 11.28 4.13
C VAL A 373 18.46 10.75 2.79
N SER A 374 18.72 9.48 2.47
CA SER A 374 18.23 8.84 1.24
C SER A 374 16.71 8.84 1.16
N ILE A 375 16.04 8.44 2.24
CA ILE A 375 14.56 8.43 2.29
C ILE A 375 14.01 9.86 2.24
N VAL A 376 14.63 10.80 2.95
CA VAL A 376 14.24 12.21 2.91
C VAL A 376 14.34 12.78 1.50
N VAL A 377 15.44 12.55 0.79
CA VAL A 377 15.62 13.02 -0.60
C VAL A 377 14.55 12.43 -1.51
N ASP A 378 14.28 11.14 -1.38
CA ASP A 378 13.27 10.49 -2.21
C ASP A 378 11.85 11.03 -1.91
N ILE A 379 11.46 11.21 -0.64
CA ILE A 379 10.18 11.84 -0.25
C ILE A 379 10.12 13.30 -0.71
N ALA A 380 11.19 14.07 -0.48
CA ALA A 380 11.28 15.48 -0.85
C ALA A 380 11.10 15.67 -2.35
N SER A 381 11.63 14.76 -3.18
CA SER A 381 11.50 14.80 -4.64
C SER A 381 10.04 14.71 -5.17
N VAL A 382 9.07 14.48 -4.29
CA VAL A 382 7.63 14.59 -4.56
C VAL A 382 7.11 16.00 -4.30
N PHE A 383 7.54 16.65 -3.23
CA PHE A 383 6.96 17.91 -2.74
C PHE A 383 7.78 19.14 -3.11
N ASP A 384 9.08 18.94 -3.33
CA ASP A 384 10.06 19.95 -3.69
C ASP A 384 10.64 19.63 -5.09
N PRO A 385 10.16 20.30 -6.15
CA PRO A 385 10.65 20.05 -7.51
C PRO A 385 12.09 20.52 -7.73
N ASP A 386 12.60 21.42 -6.87
CA ASP A 386 13.97 21.94 -6.95
C ASP A 386 14.98 20.95 -6.37
N GLY A 387 14.54 20.07 -5.47
CA GLY A 387 15.34 19.04 -4.82
C GLY A 387 15.73 19.43 -3.40
N VAL A 388 16.65 18.69 -2.81
CA VAL A 388 17.16 18.97 -1.45
C VAL A 388 18.56 19.52 -1.51
N ASP A 389 18.82 20.59 -0.75
CA ASP A 389 20.15 21.12 -0.55
C ASP A 389 20.81 20.50 0.68
N ILE A 390 22.00 19.93 0.51
CA ILE A 390 22.77 19.25 1.56
C ILE A 390 24.02 20.07 1.86
N PHE A 391 24.10 20.61 3.08
CA PHE A 391 25.26 21.31 3.61
C PHE A 391 26.00 20.41 4.56
N PHE A 392 27.25 20.11 4.26
CA PHE A 392 28.12 19.40 5.19
C PHE A 392 28.83 20.38 6.13
N LEU A 393 29.22 19.91 7.30
CA LEU A 393 29.93 20.74 8.27
C LEU A 393 31.37 21.06 7.83
N ASN A 394 32.05 20.08 7.21
CA ASN A 394 33.48 20.11 6.93
C ASN A 394 33.85 20.01 5.44
N ARG A 395 32.87 19.91 4.54
CA ARG A 395 33.09 19.84 3.07
C ARG A 395 32.09 20.68 2.29
N GLU A 396 32.30 20.74 0.97
CA GLU A 396 31.42 21.46 0.06
C GLU A 396 30.00 20.91 0.06
N SER A 397 29.03 21.83 0.00
CA SER A 397 27.62 21.49 -0.08
C SER A 397 27.22 20.92 -1.44
N LYS A 398 26.15 20.14 -1.47
CA LYS A 398 25.48 19.62 -2.66
C LYS A 398 24.12 20.28 -2.78
N ARG A 399 23.76 20.71 -3.99
CA ARG A 399 22.55 21.48 -4.27
C ARG A 399 21.59 20.69 -5.14
N ASN A 400 20.30 20.91 -4.98
CA ASN A 400 19.26 20.38 -5.85
C ASN A 400 19.35 18.85 -6.05
N VAL A 401 19.59 18.11 -4.97
CA VAL A 401 19.68 16.64 -5.01
C VAL A 401 18.27 16.08 -5.15
N LYS A 402 17.99 15.28 -6.20
CA LYS A 402 16.60 14.87 -6.55
C LYS A 402 16.32 13.38 -6.39
N GLY A 403 17.33 12.57 -6.09
CA GLY A 403 17.16 11.15 -5.82
C GLY A 403 18.28 10.57 -4.96
N SER A 404 17.96 9.53 -4.20
CA SER A 404 18.90 8.85 -3.30
C SER A 404 20.12 8.25 -3.99
N GLU A 405 20.01 7.90 -5.28
CA GLU A 405 21.14 7.39 -6.08
C GLU A 405 22.31 8.41 -6.18
N GLU A 406 22.00 9.70 -6.18
CA GLU A 406 23.02 10.77 -6.18
C GLU A 406 23.82 10.80 -4.87
N LEU A 407 23.27 10.25 -3.78
CA LEU A 407 23.91 10.24 -2.47
C LEU A 407 25.00 9.18 -2.34
N ILE A 408 24.99 8.13 -3.17
CA ILE A 408 25.98 7.05 -3.13
C ILE A 408 27.41 7.60 -3.22
N PRO A 409 27.79 8.39 -4.23
CA PRO A 409 29.13 8.98 -4.28
C PRO A 409 29.34 10.09 -3.24
N ILE A 410 28.28 10.77 -2.80
CA ILE A 410 28.37 11.85 -1.81
C ILE A 410 28.78 11.31 -0.43
N PHE A 411 28.18 10.20 -0.01
CA PHE A 411 28.42 9.56 1.29
C PHE A 411 29.60 8.57 1.28
N ALA A 412 30.16 8.24 0.11
CA ALA A 412 31.35 7.40 -0.02
C ALA A 412 32.61 8.04 0.58
N VAL A 413 32.64 9.37 0.75
CA VAL A 413 33.73 10.08 1.40
C VAL A 413 33.51 10.03 2.92
N PRO A 414 34.42 9.41 3.70
CA PRO A 414 34.23 9.22 5.13
C PRO A 414 34.19 10.56 5.89
N PRO A 415 33.49 10.63 7.03
CA PRO A 415 33.41 11.84 7.83
C PRO A 415 34.71 12.12 8.59
N SER A 416 35.09 13.40 8.67
CA SER A 416 36.29 13.92 9.33
C SER A 416 36.15 15.40 9.67
N GLY A 417 36.74 15.84 10.79
CA GLY A 417 36.79 17.25 11.17
C GLY A 417 35.96 17.57 12.42
N PRO A 418 35.86 18.87 12.79
CA PRO A 418 35.05 19.35 13.92
C PRO A 418 33.54 19.38 13.60
N THR A 419 32.72 19.86 14.56
CA THR A 419 31.24 19.95 14.46
C THR A 419 30.74 21.42 14.45
N PRO A 420 31.12 22.26 13.47
CA PRO A 420 30.80 23.70 13.42
C PRO A 420 29.36 24.03 13.00
N ILE A 421 28.36 23.43 13.66
CA ILE A 421 26.93 23.55 13.29
C ILE A 421 26.46 25.00 13.24
N ALA A 422 26.82 25.82 14.24
CA ALA A 422 26.36 27.20 14.32
C ALA A 422 26.80 28.03 13.11
N ARG A 423 28.05 27.86 12.66
CA ARG A 423 28.60 28.53 11.48
C ARG A 423 27.85 28.14 10.21
N VAL A 424 27.60 26.85 10.02
CA VAL A 424 26.90 26.35 8.83
C VAL A 424 25.44 26.75 8.83
N LEU A 425 24.76 26.69 9.98
CA LEU A 425 23.39 27.16 10.10
C LEU A 425 23.26 28.65 9.78
N GLN A 426 24.19 29.49 10.27
CA GLN A 426 24.23 30.91 9.91
C GLN A 426 24.38 31.12 8.41
N HIS A 427 25.27 30.34 7.77
CA HIS A 427 25.48 30.39 6.33
C HIS A 427 24.20 30.02 5.56
N VAL A 428 23.53 28.92 5.95
CA VAL A 428 22.24 28.50 5.36
C VAL A 428 21.18 29.59 5.50
N LEU A 429 21.03 30.16 6.70
CA LEU A 429 20.04 31.22 6.96
C LEU A 429 20.31 32.48 6.13
N GLN A 430 21.58 32.82 5.92
CA GLN A 430 21.97 33.94 5.08
C GLN A 430 21.72 33.66 3.59
N GLU A 431 22.10 32.48 3.10
CA GLU A 431 21.95 32.07 1.70
C GLU A 431 20.47 31.99 1.30
N LYS A 432 19.65 31.37 2.16
CA LYS A 432 18.22 31.14 1.90
C LYS A 432 17.30 32.30 2.30
N GLN A 433 17.86 33.44 2.73
CA GLN A 433 17.08 34.56 3.29
C GLN A 433 15.99 35.08 2.33
N LEU A 434 16.29 35.13 1.03
CA LEU A 434 15.33 35.56 0.00
C LEU A 434 14.27 34.48 -0.28
N GLU A 435 14.69 33.22 -0.37
CA GLU A 435 13.79 32.08 -0.65
C GLU A 435 12.73 31.90 0.45
N VAL A 436 13.11 32.17 1.71
CA VAL A 436 12.19 32.13 2.86
C VAL A 436 11.02 33.13 2.71
N GLN A 437 11.13 34.18 1.90
CA GLN A 437 10.01 35.09 1.63
C GLN A 437 8.93 34.43 0.77
N GLU A 438 9.34 33.57 -0.17
CA GLU A 438 8.45 32.91 -1.12
C GLU A 438 7.92 31.58 -0.57
N ARG A 439 8.83 30.70 -0.12
CA ARG A 439 8.54 29.36 0.42
C ARG A 439 8.89 29.29 1.89
N LYS A 440 8.35 28.32 2.62
CA LYS A 440 8.84 28.02 3.97
C LYS A 440 10.13 27.21 3.85
N LEU A 441 11.01 27.28 4.84
CA LEU A 441 12.29 26.57 4.82
C LEU A 441 12.34 25.56 5.97
N LEU A 442 12.27 24.27 5.65
CA LEU A 442 12.51 23.21 6.64
C LEU A 442 14.01 22.92 6.68
N ILE A 443 14.62 23.07 7.85
CA ILE A 443 16.03 22.74 8.06
C ILE A 443 16.11 21.48 8.92
N LEU A 444 16.73 20.44 8.40
CA LEU A 444 17.04 19.21 9.13
C LEU A 444 18.52 19.25 9.51
N ILE A 445 18.84 19.16 10.79
CA ILE A 445 20.23 19.15 11.28
C ILE A 445 20.50 17.77 11.86
N ALA A 446 21.29 16.94 11.18
CA ALA A 446 21.73 15.66 11.75
C ALA A 446 23.12 15.79 12.35
N THR A 447 23.27 15.39 13.61
CA THR A 447 24.54 15.45 14.34
C THR A 447 24.56 14.40 15.44
N ASP A 448 25.75 13.90 15.77
CA ASP A 448 25.94 12.94 16.86
C ASP A 448 26.53 13.55 18.14
N GLY A 449 26.60 14.89 18.24
CA GLY A 449 27.30 15.48 19.38
C GLY A 449 27.17 16.97 19.62
N ILE A 450 28.17 17.48 20.35
CA ILE A 450 28.21 18.83 20.89
C ILE A 450 28.81 19.77 19.81
N PRO A 451 28.10 20.84 19.40
CA PRO A 451 28.63 21.79 18.42
C PRO A 451 29.95 22.41 18.90
N THR A 452 30.86 22.64 17.97
CA THR A 452 32.15 23.28 18.24
C THR A 452 32.32 24.61 17.52
N ASN A 453 33.17 25.48 18.06
CA ASN A 453 33.60 26.71 17.39
C ASN A 453 34.76 26.45 16.41
N GLU A 454 35.25 27.49 15.75
CA GLU A 454 36.35 27.40 14.77
C GLU A 454 37.67 26.85 15.37
N ASN A 455 37.82 26.89 16.69
CA ASN A 455 38.96 26.33 17.41
C ASN A 455 38.72 24.89 17.89
N GLY A 456 37.58 24.28 17.55
CA GLY A 456 37.20 22.93 17.97
C GLY A 456 36.72 22.83 19.42
N GLN A 457 36.43 23.95 20.10
CA GLN A 457 35.92 23.95 21.47
C GLN A 457 34.39 23.90 21.49
N HIS A 458 33.80 23.21 22.47
CA HIS A 458 32.34 23.10 22.61
C HIS A 458 31.68 24.48 22.72
N ASP A 459 30.67 24.73 21.88
CA ASP A 459 29.97 26.01 21.78
C ASP A 459 28.46 25.87 21.52
N VAL A 460 27.81 25.20 22.46
CA VAL A 460 26.34 25.03 22.51
C VAL A 460 25.60 26.37 22.56
N LYS A 461 26.19 27.38 23.22
CA LYS A 461 25.56 28.70 23.42
C LYS A 461 25.41 29.47 22.13
N THR A 462 26.40 29.41 21.24
CA THR A 462 26.30 30.08 19.94
C THR A 462 25.22 29.42 19.08
N LEU A 463 25.14 28.09 19.05
CA LEU A 463 24.06 27.40 18.33
C LEU A 463 22.67 27.79 18.88
N GLU A 464 22.49 27.82 20.21
CA GLU A 464 21.24 28.28 20.81
C GLU A 464 20.89 29.71 20.40
N HIS A 465 21.89 30.60 20.40
CA HIS A 465 21.70 31.98 20.00
C HIS A 465 21.21 32.08 18.55
N VAL A 466 21.78 31.31 17.63
CA VAL A 466 21.37 31.28 16.21
C VAL A 466 19.92 30.80 16.07
N LEU A 467 19.58 29.68 16.70
CA LEU A 467 18.24 29.08 16.64
C LEU A 467 17.13 30.00 17.20
N ARG A 468 17.45 30.79 18.23
CA ARG A 468 16.51 31.70 18.89
C ARG A 468 16.41 33.09 18.26
N HIS A 469 17.54 33.65 17.81
CA HIS A 469 17.63 35.08 17.51
C HIS A 469 17.96 35.39 16.04
N GLN A 470 18.57 34.45 15.31
CA GLN A 470 18.99 34.68 13.92
C GLN A 470 18.08 33.98 12.91
N ARG A 471 17.41 32.90 13.34
CA ARG A 471 16.34 32.23 12.58
C ARG A 471 15.11 33.13 12.43
N THR A 472 15.08 33.92 11.38
CA THR A 472 14.04 34.95 11.16
C THR A 472 13.51 34.91 9.71
N PRO A 473 12.17 34.93 9.50
CA PRO A 473 11.12 34.84 10.52
C PRO A 473 10.93 33.41 11.04
N ILE A 474 10.96 33.24 12.37
CA ILE A 474 11.00 31.93 13.05
C ILE A 474 9.81 31.00 12.75
N ASN A 475 8.67 31.56 12.33
CA ASN A 475 7.46 30.82 11.96
C ASN A 475 7.48 30.26 10.53
N ARG A 476 8.46 30.64 9.71
CA ARG A 476 8.64 30.11 8.35
C ARG A 476 9.85 29.19 8.24
N ILE A 477 10.62 29.04 9.33
CA ILE A 477 11.85 28.24 9.36
C ILE A 477 11.76 27.20 10.48
N PRO A 478 10.89 26.17 10.38
CA PRO A 478 10.95 25.05 11.30
C PRO A 478 12.30 24.33 11.18
N VAL A 479 12.79 23.82 12.31
CA VAL A 479 14.06 23.09 12.39
C VAL A 479 13.79 21.77 13.09
N THR A 480 14.24 20.66 12.52
CA THR A 480 14.31 19.38 13.23
C THR A 480 15.78 19.04 13.45
N ILE A 481 16.16 18.69 14.68
CA ILE A 481 17.48 18.16 14.98
C ILE A 481 17.37 16.64 15.11
N ILE A 482 18.16 15.91 14.31
CA ILE A 482 18.24 14.45 14.33
C ILE A 482 19.48 14.07 15.14
N ALA A 483 19.27 13.50 16.31
CA ALA A 483 20.35 13.06 17.19
C ALA A 483 20.84 11.67 16.75
N CYS A 484 22.01 11.64 16.11
CA CYS A 484 22.63 10.41 15.59
C CYS A 484 23.53 9.73 16.63
N THR A 485 23.11 9.67 17.91
CA THR A 485 23.94 9.15 19.01
C THR A 485 23.08 8.48 20.07
N ASP A 486 23.63 7.45 20.70
CA ASP A 486 23.13 6.76 21.89
C ASP A 486 23.71 7.34 23.20
N ASP A 487 24.53 8.40 23.10
CA ASP A 487 25.11 9.10 24.25
C ASP A 487 24.22 10.27 24.70
N ASP A 488 23.36 9.99 25.68
CA ASP A 488 22.46 10.95 26.33
C ASP A 488 23.18 12.19 26.89
N GLU A 489 24.45 12.08 27.33
CA GLU A 489 25.19 13.22 27.88
C GLU A 489 25.54 14.24 26.80
N CYS A 490 25.85 13.75 25.59
CA CYS A 490 26.21 14.60 24.46
C CYS A 490 25.02 15.38 23.90
N ILE A 491 23.79 14.86 24.01
CA ILE A 491 22.58 15.45 23.43
C ILE A 491 21.55 15.95 24.45
N GLY A 492 21.75 15.73 25.75
CA GLY A 492 20.75 16.06 26.77
C GLY A 492 20.32 17.54 26.83
N TYR A 493 21.10 18.46 26.25
CA TYR A 493 20.69 19.86 26.09
C TYR A 493 19.56 20.06 25.06
N LEU A 494 19.45 19.18 24.06
CA LEU A 494 18.44 19.21 22.99
C LEU A 494 17.03 19.01 23.56
N ASN A 495 16.84 18.08 24.51
CA ASN A 495 15.57 17.85 25.21
C ASN A 495 14.99 19.11 25.90
N ASN A 496 15.87 20.01 26.33
CA ASN A 496 15.45 21.29 26.92
C ASN A 496 15.16 22.35 25.85
N TRP A 497 15.78 22.25 24.68
CA TRP A 497 15.57 23.17 23.56
C TRP A 497 14.28 22.88 22.83
N ASP A 498 14.00 21.61 22.56
CA ASP A 498 12.76 21.09 22.02
C ASP A 498 11.52 21.75 22.68
N LYS A 499 11.48 21.72 24.01
CA LYS A 499 10.39 22.31 24.81
C LYS A 499 10.34 23.84 24.86
N LYS A 500 11.43 24.55 24.51
CA LYS A 500 11.61 25.99 24.79
C LYS A 500 11.87 26.85 23.55
N ILE A 501 12.23 26.25 22.43
CA ILE A 501 12.50 26.95 21.18
C ILE A 501 11.31 26.68 20.25
N PRO A 502 10.58 27.69 19.79
CA PRO A 502 9.38 27.47 18.99
C PRO A 502 9.73 26.89 17.61
N ASN A 503 8.90 25.98 17.09
CA ASN A 503 9.09 25.28 15.81
C ASN A 503 10.49 24.63 15.73
N LEU A 504 10.96 24.08 16.84
CA LEU A 504 12.14 23.22 16.91
C LEU A 504 11.63 21.88 17.43
N ASP A 505 11.98 20.81 16.74
CA ASP A 505 11.73 19.42 17.15
C ASP A 505 13.08 18.70 17.26
N VAL A 506 13.15 17.70 18.13
CA VAL A 506 14.31 16.83 18.29
C VAL A 506 13.85 15.38 18.14
N ALA A 507 14.44 14.67 17.19
CA ALA A 507 14.21 13.25 16.97
C ALA A 507 15.48 12.47 17.33
N ASP A 508 15.34 11.44 18.16
CA ASP A 508 16.43 10.52 18.49
C ASP A 508 16.70 9.53 17.34
N ASP A 509 17.64 8.61 17.52
CA ASP A 509 17.80 7.48 16.61
C ASP A 509 16.51 6.64 16.53
N TYR A 510 16.34 5.89 15.44
CA TYR A 510 15.10 5.15 15.20
C TYR A 510 14.74 4.17 16.32
N ARG A 511 15.72 3.51 16.94
CA ARG A 511 15.46 2.49 17.97
C ARG A 511 14.97 3.16 19.25
N SER A 512 15.62 4.25 19.64
CA SER A 512 15.26 5.07 20.79
C SER A 512 13.88 5.67 20.59
N GLU A 513 13.66 6.37 19.46
CA GLU A 513 12.40 7.00 19.09
C GLU A 513 11.22 6.00 19.09
N ARG A 514 11.42 4.83 18.47
CA ARG A 514 10.40 3.76 18.45
C ARG A 514 10.09 3.24 19.86
N SER A 515 11.11 3.12 20.71
CA SER A 515 10.92 2.70 22.11
C SER A 515 10.06 3.71 22.87
N GLU A 516 10.27 5.00 22.65
CA GLU A 516 9.48 6.07 23.29
C GLU A 516 8.05 6.11 22.78
N ILE A 517 7.84 6.02 21.47
CA ILE A 517 6.50 5.92 20.87
C ILE A 517 5.76 4.68 21.37
N HIS A 518 6.41 3.52 21.47
CA HIS A 518 5.77 2.33 22.02
C HIS A 518 5.43 2.48 23.52
N LYS A 519 6.22 3.21 24.30
CA LYS A 519 5.89 3.53 25.70
C LYS A 519 4.66 4.44 25.77
N ALA A 520 4.55 5.43 24.89
CA ALA A 520 3.43 6.36 24.86
C ALA A 520 2.15 5.76 24.26
N GLN A 521 2.23 5.20 23.04
CA GLN A 521 1.09 4.71 22.27
C GLN A 521 0.69 3.27 22.62
N GLY A 522 1.65 2.43 22.98
CA GLY A 522 1.47 0.99 23.24
C GLY A 522 2.39 0.14 22.37
N LYS A 523 2.71 -1.08 22.83
CA LYS A 523 3.67 -1.98 22.17
C LYS A 523 3.27 -2.42 20.75
N ASP A 524 1.98 -2.42 20.46
CA ASP A 524 1.42 -2.85 19.18
C ASP A 524 1.21 -1.67 18.21
N PHE A 525 1.69 -0.47 18.56
CA PHE A 525 1.58 0.69 17.68
C PHE A 525 2.52 0.52 16.47
N PRO A 526 2.00 0.52 15.23
CA PRO A 526 2.83 0.38 14.05
C PRO A 526 3.70 1.63 13.86
N PHE A 527 5.01 1.44 13.81
CA PHE A 527 5.97 2.51 13.58
C PHE A 527 7.19 1.94 12.85
N SER A 528 7.17 2.05 11.52
CA SER A 528 8.25 1.61 10.64
C SER A 528 9.42 2.60 10.63
N PHE A 529 10.52 2.24 9.95
CA PHE A 529 11.59 3.20 9.70
C PHE A 529 11.15 4.35 8.78
N GLY A 530 10.22 4.09 7.85
CA GLY A 530 9.62 5.14 7.04
C GLY A 530 8.78 6.10 7.89
N ASP A 531 8.00 5.58 8.85
CA ASP A 531 7.23 6.41 9.79
C ASP A 531 8.13 7.32 10.63
N TYR A 532 9.28 6.81 11.05
CA TYR A 532 10.33 7.60 11.71
C TYR A 532 10.82 8.75 10.83
N VAL A 533 11.13 8.50 9.57
CA VAL A 533 11.56 9.57 8.64
C VAL A 533 10.44 10.60 8.43
N VAL A 534 9.18 10.18 8.39
CA VAL A 534 8.05 11.12 8.34
C VAL A 534 7.96 11.94 9.63
N LYS A 535 8.16 11.34 10.81
CA LYS A 535 8.23 12.09 12.06
C LYS A 535 9.35 13.15 12.01
N VAL A 536 10.55 12.78 11.58
CA VAL A 536 11.69 13.70 11.40
C VAL A 536 11.31 14.89 10.50
N LEU A 537 10.60 14.64 9.39
CA LEU A 537 10.17 15.69 8.47
C LEU A 537 9.07 16.59 9.04
N MET A 538 8.19 16.03 9.87
CA MET A 538 6.93 16.66 10.26
C MET A 538 6.89 17.17 11.69
N GLY A 539 7.77 16.74 12.60
CA GLY A 539 7.70 17.07 14.03
C GLY A 539 7.72 18.57 14.27
N ALA A 540 8.67 19.30 13.68
CA ALA A 540 8.72 20.77 13.78
C ALA A 540 7.61 21.50 12.98
N VAL A 541 6.80 20.78 12.20
CA VAL A 541 5.82 21.32 11.24
C VAL A 541 4.36 21.08 11.69
N ASP A 542 4.09 19.96 12.35
CA ASP A 542 2.77 19.49 12.76
C ASP A 542 2.82 18.93 14.19
N ASP A 543 2.17 19.66 15.12
CA ASP A 543 2.03 19.33 16.55
C ASP A 543 1.58 17.88 16.83
N TRP A 544 0.94 17.20 15.87
CA TRP A 544 0.57 15.81 16.02
C TRP A 544 1.79 14.88 16.08
N PHE A 545 2.80 15.13 15.24
CA PHE A 545 4.04 14.35 15.22
C PHE A 545 4.94 14.69 16.41
N ASP A 546 5.06 15.98 16.72
CA ASP A 546 5.76 16.53 17.89
C ASP A 546 5.30 15.89 19.22
N THR A 547 4.02 15.48 19.30
CA THR A 547 3.47 14.91 20.54
C THR A 547 3.27 13.40 20.52
N LEU A 548 3.79 12.71 19.50
CA LEU A 548 3.57 11.29 19.28
C LEU A 548 4.30 10.38 20.29
N ASP A 549 5.43 10.82 20.80
CA ASP A 549 6.23 10.19 21.85
C ASP A 549 5.86 10.71 23.26
N GLU A 550 5.22 11.88 23.36
CA GLU A 550 4.83 12.46 24.65
C GLU A 550 3.49 11.95 25.21
N ARG A 551 2.50 11.66 24.34
CA ARG A 551 1.12 11.35 24.78
C ARG A 551 0.35 10.47 23.80
N ARG A 552 -0.58 9.66 24.33
CA ARG A 552 -1.49 8.85 23.51
C ARG A 552 -2.32 9.71 22.56
N VAL A 553 -2.29 9.33 21.29
CA VAL A 553 -3.18 9.89 20.28
C VAL A 553 -4.55 9.24 20.44
N THR A 554 -5.58 10.05 20.69
CA THR A 554 -6.99 9.61 20.59
C THR A 554 -7.49 9.91 19.17
N GLY A 555 -8.27 9.00 18.59
CA GLY A 555 -8.58 8.88 17.15
C GLY A 555 -8.78 10.16 16.33
N SER A 556 -8.44 10.02 15.04
CA SER A 556 -8.42 11.00 13.94
C SER A 556 -9.41 12.17 14.04
N GLY A 557 -8.88 13.33 14.40
CA GLY A 557 -9.48 14.64 14.17
C GLY A 557 -8.45 15.75 14.40
N PRO A 558 -8.44 16.83 13.59
CA PRO A 558 -7.50 17.93 13.81
C PRO A 558 -7.78 18.58 15.19
N PRO A 559 -6.73 18.97 15.94
CA PRO A 559 -6.92 19.56 17.25
C PRO A 559 -7.75 20.84 17.14
N LYS A 560 -8.86 20.89 17.91
CA LYS A 560 -9.62 22.14 18.07
C LYS A 560 -8.67 23.19 18.63
N ARG A 561 -8.42 24.25 17.83
CA ARG A 561 -7.79 25.50 18.30
C ARG A 561 -8.37 25.87 19.66
N LYS A 562 -7.56 25.79 20.72
CA LYS A 562 -7.94 26.33 22.03
C LYS A 562 -8.10 27.83 21.87
N GLY A 563 -9.36 28.27 21.74
CA GLY A 563 -9.71 29.67 21.78
C GLY A 563 -9.17 30.30 23.06
N HIS A 564 -8.51 31.45 22.88
CA HIS A 564 -8.07 32.35 23.95
C HIS A 564 -9.20 32.56 24.96
N LYS A 565 -9.14 31.86 26.10
CA LYS A 565 -9.90 32.24 27.29
C LYS A 565 -9.14 33.36 27.97
N ASN A 566 -9.56 34.59 27.68
CA ASN A 566 -9.32 35.74 28.55
C ASN A 566 -9.79 35.38 29.96
N ARG A 567 -8.84 35.07 30.87
CA ARG A 567 -9.11 35.09 32.31
C ARG A 567 -8.45 36.32 32.93
N LYS A 568 -9.36 37.16 33.42
CA LYS A 568 -9.20 38.36 34.22
C LYS A 568 -8.07 38.26 35.25
N LYS A 569 -7.32 39.36 35.35
CA LYS A 569 -6.44 39.71 36.46
C LYS A 569 -7.16 39.46 37.80
N GLY A 570 -6.55 38.63 38.63
CA GLY A 570 -6.81 38.51 40.07
C GLY A 570 -5.49 38.71 40.79
N SER A 571 -5.46 39.73 41.64
CA SER A 571 -4.35 40.20 42.46
C SER A 571 -4.00 39.31 43.66
N CYS A 572 -2.84 39.61 44.25
CA CYS A 572 -2.29 39.21 45.56
C CYS A 572 -1.50 37.89 45.58
N SER A 573 -0.38 37.78 46.30
CA SER A 573 0.49 38.73 47.00
C SER A 573 1.70 37.94 47.51
N ILE A 574 2.81 38.65 47.57
CA ILE A 574 4.11 38.34 48.17
C ILE A 574 4.01 37.49 49.46
N SER A 575 4.81 36.43 49.52
CA SER A 575 5.58 35.97 50.69
C SER A 575 6.76 35.15 50.17
#